data_AF-A0A7J4RYC1-F1
#
_entry.id   AF-A0A7J4RYC1-F1
#
_cell.length_a   1.000
_cell.length_b   1.000
_cell.length_c   1.000
_cell.angle_alpha   90.00
_cell.angle_beta   90.00
_cell.angle_gamma   90.00
#
_symmetry.space_group_name_H-M   'P 1'
#
loop_
_entity.id
_entity.type
_entity.pdbx_description
1 polymer ?
#
loop_
_entity_poly.entity_id
_entity_poly.type
_entity_poly.pdbx_seq_one_letter_code
_entity_poly.pdbx_strand_id
1 'polypeptide(L)'
;FDVQDVEHDVLPNGKWESDERTVVATSEPDFTYDLSYTILPHAVRSTEGSMKLEESSFDVLEADVTKKYSTKGLRSYRNQKVGVAISLVNSGSATINLMRITDDIPGLFEAPDIESMKISVAGKELEPEQFKAEISNGITLEKEHKSPDGDGHTLTMTIGTRGPLGLEPGKKITIAYDLIAPDPSPQNEKVVAPLRAEFSAERFGPVCGRDCSDAPSIKVIHNRRDFSAGKQAIPLGGKGRYEVLILFENNGDTALQDIYINDVIPANFEIKDWYIKGANGKRDDCEITTEDIDSGTQASWMVPMVGKGERLEVCFEIKGNGEVDGDVLNKFHGVHFGDEIETEDLPETAPEATEEPELTDEATVEPVDDNEEKSKVTWREDVLLRVMEAHEINVEDRDAFVKHAVNFDLDDNGYLKKAELTEAAKAWNDAHKPAEANTDEDSTSSGDTEETIEGGKDCPVCPTKCADDDDTCLTCGFSFVDL
;
A
#
# COMPACT_ATOMS: atom_id res chain seq x y z
N PHE A 1 -97.76 30.42 1.80
CA PHE A 1 -96.32 30.20 1.87
C PHE A 1 -95.86 29.96 0.46
N ASP A 2 -94.94 30.78 -0.05
CA ASP A 2 -94.40 30.69 -1.41
C ASP A 2 -93.05 29.99 -1.35
N VAL A 3 -92.58 29.40 -2.47
CA VAL A 3 -91.28 28.69 -2.57
C VAL A 3 -90.10 29.59 -2.20
N GLN A 4 -90.28 30.91 -2.25
CA GLN A 4 -89.30 31.91 -1.81
C GLN A 4 -89.11 31.97 -0.28
N ASP A 5 -90.00 31.35 0.51
CA ASP A 5 -89.93 31.30 1.98
C ASP A 5 -88.92 30.23 2.49
N VAL A 6 -88.22 29.50 1.60
CA VAL A 6 -87.22 28.49 1.95
C VAL A 6 -85.81 29.01 1.68
N GLU A 7 -85.06 29.36 2.73
CA GLU A 7 -83.72 29.96 2.60
C GLU A 7 -82.65 29.01 2.04
N HIS A 8 -82.81 27.68 2.18
CA HIS A 8 -81.83 26.67 1.77
C HIS A 8 -82.48 25.40 1.21
N ASP A 9 -81.83 24.75 0.24
CA ASP A 9 -82.26 23.46 -0.31
C ASP A 9 -82.35 22.39 0.79
N VAL A 10 -83.49 21.71 0.86
CA VAL A 10 -83.70 20.61 1.81
C VAL A 10 -83.03 19.35 1.24
N LEU A 11 -81.95 18.89 1.90
CA LEU A 11 -81.27 17.65 1.55
C LEU A 11 -82.21 16.44 1.63
N PRO A 12 -81.92 15.32 0.93
CA PRO A 12 -82.68 14.09 1.08
C PRO A 12 -82.76 13.66 2.57
N ASN A 13 -83.97 13.38 3.06
CA ASN A 13 -84.30 13.13 4.48
C ASN A 13 -84.18 14.33 5.44
N GLY A 14 -83.95 15.54 4.91
CA GLY A 14 -84.04 16.78 5.67
C GLY A 14 -85.47 17.14 6.04
N LYS A 15 -85.64 18.00 7.05
CA LYS A 15 -86.93 18.51 7.51
C LYS A 15 -86.92 20.03 7.44
N TRP A 16 -87.97 20.61 6.86
CA TRP A 16 -88.22 22.05 6.89
C TRP A 16 -89.54 22.30 7.63
N GLU A 17 -89.56 23.33 8.48
CA GLU A 17 -90.72 23.78 9.23
C GLU A 17 -90.95 25.26 8.91
N SER A 18 -92.20 25.63 8.64
CA SER A 18 -92.57 27.03 8.36
C SER A 18 -92.69 27.85 9.64
N ASP A 19 -92.51 29.16 9.52
CA ASP A 19 -92.81 30.10 10.61
C ASP A 19 -94.30 30.07 11.00
N GLU A 20 -94.56 30.13 12.31
CA GLU A 20 -95.91 30.17 12.86
C GLU A 20 -96.60 31.50 12.52
N ARG A 21 -97.84 31.44 11.99
CA ARG A 21 -98.65 32.63 11.72
C ARG A 21 -100.02 32.53 12.38
N THR A 22 -100.38 33.57 13.12
CA THR A 22 -101.69 33.72 13.75
C THR A 22 -102.70 34.32 12.76
N VAL A 23 -103.82 33.64 12.53
CA VAL A 23 -104.93 34.13 11.69
C VAL A 23 -106.13 34.41 12.57
N VAL A 24 -106.67 35.63 12.51
CA VAL A 24 -107.87 36.03 13.26
C VAL A 24 -109.10 35.79 12.38
N ALA A 25 -109.97 34.86 12.80
CA ALA A 25 -111.22 34.54 12.11
C ALA A 25 -112.39 34.52 13.09
N THR A 26 -113.55 35.01 12.65
CA THR A 26 -114.79 35.10 13.46
C THR A 26 -115.56 33.77 13.53
N SER A 27 -115.18 32.79 12.72
CA SER A 27 -115.66 31.41 12.71
C SER A 27 -114.48 30.46 12.53
N GLU A 28 -114.68 29.17 12.79
CA GLU A 28 -113.63 28.14 12.70
C GLU A 28 -112.97 28.19 11.30
N PRO A 29 -111.65 28.49 11.23
CA PRO A 29 -110.96 28.59 9.95
C PRO A 29 -110.74 27.20 9.36
N ASP A 30 -111.08 27.04 8.09
CA ASP A 30 -110.78 25.84 7.31
C ASP A 30 -109.47 26.06 6.53
N PHE A 31 -108.51 25.16 6.69
CA PHE A 31 -107.20 25.26 6.06
C PHE A 31 -107.02 24.16 5.02
N THR A 32 -106.81 24.56 3.78
CA THR A 32 -106.39 23.67 2.69
C THR A 32 -104.91 23.82 2.44
N TYR A 33 -104.18 22.71 2.44
CA TYR A 33 -102.76 22.68 2.08
C TYR A 33 -102.59 22.40 0.60
N ASP A 34 -101.76 23.18 -0.08
CA ASP A 34 -101.25 22.88 -1.42
C ASP A 34 -99.72 22.85 -1.33
N LEU A 35 -99.12 21.70 -1.64
CA LEU A 35 -97.69 21.45 -1.49
C LEU A 35 -97.08 21.25 -2.88
N SER A 36 -96.29 22.23 -3.33
CA SER A 36 -95.47 22.12 -4.53
C SER A 36 -93.99 22.02 -4.13
N TYR A 37 -93.29 21.00 -4.66
CA TYR A 37 -91.85 20.85 -4.47
C TYR A 37 -91.19 20.43 -5.79
N THR A 38 -89.94 20.86 -6.00
CA THR A 38 -89.13 20.50 -7.17
C THR A 38 -87.88 19.79 -6.71
N ILE A 39 -87.57 18.64 -7.30
CA ILE A 39 -86.37 17.86 -6.97
C ILE A 39 -85.20 18.38 -7.81
N LEU A 40 -84.15 18.89 -7.17
CA LEU A 40 -82.90 19.28 -7.84
C LEU A 40 -81.89 18.12 -7.80
N PRO A 41 -81.52 17.51 -8.94
CA PRO A 41 -80.53 16.43 -8.96
C PRO A 41 -79.11 17.01 -8.74
N HIS A 42 -78.43 16.56 -7.68
CA HIS A 42 -77.05 16.91 -7.40
C HIS A 42 -76.13 15.70 -7.65
N ALA A 43 -75.15 15.84 -8.54
CA ALA A 43 -74.19 14.79 -8.87
C ALA A 43 -72.79 15.20 -8.42
N VAL A 44 -72.19 14.44 -7.49
CA VAL A 44 -70.81 14.64 -7.04
C VAL A 44 -69.92 13.60 -7.70
N ARG A 45 -68.92 14.03 -8.46
CA ARG A 45 -67.85 13.18 -8.99
C ARG A 45 -66.60 13.38 -8.14
N SER A 46 -66.13 12.33 -7.48
CA SER A 46 -64.80 12.26 -6.89
C SER A 46 -63.95 11.26 -7.66
N THR A 47 -62.64 11.53 -7.75
CA THR A 47 -61.65 10.63 -8.34
C THR A 47 -60.60 10.35 -7.29
N GLU A 48 -60.44 9.10 -6.92
CA GLU A 48 -59.38 8.64 -6.02
C GLU A 48 -58.35 7.83 -6.82
N GLY A 49 -57.07 8.05 -6.54
CA GLY A 49 -55.96 7.33 -7.14
C GLY A 49 -54.92 7.00 -6.09
N SER A 50 -54.16 5.93 -6.30
CA SER A 50 -53.04 5.54 -5.45
C SER A 50 -51.77 5.39 -6.29
N MET A 51 -50.67 5.99 -5.84
CA MET A 51 -49.35 5.88 -6.44
C MET A 51 -48.45 5.10 -5.49
N LYS A 52 -47.75 4.08 -5.99
CA LYS A 52 -46.68 3.39 -5.25
C LYS A 52 -45.37 3.68 -5.97
N LEU A 53 -44.43 4.27 -5.23
CA LEU A 53 -43.06 4.45 -5.68
C LEU A 53 -42.29 3.17 -5.33
N GLU A 54 -41.80 2.47 -6.32
CA GLU A 54 -40.90 1.32 -6.12
C GLU A 54 -39.46 1.80 -6.26
N GLU A 55 -38.63 1.51 -5.26
CA GLU A 55 -37.21 1.84 -5.27
C GLU A 55 -36.50 0.93 -6.29
N SER A 56 -35.80 1.53 -7.26
CA SER A 56 -35.01 0.81 -8.26
C SER A 56 -33.56 0.70 -7.79
N SER A 57 -33.11 -0.51 -7.45
CA SER A 57 -31.69 -0.80 -7.17
C SER A 57 -30.93 -1.08 -8.46
N PHE A 58 -29.75 -0.49 -8.63
CA PHE A 58 -28.86 -0.78 -9.75
C PHE A 58 -27.73 -1.69 -9.30
N ASP A 59 -27.50 -2.75 -10.06
CA ASP A 59 -26.34 -3.62 -9.85
C ASP A 59 -25.09 -3.01 -10.48
N VAL A 60 -23.99 -2.99 -9.73
CA VAL A 60 -22.72 -2.41 -10.14
C VAL A 60 -21.72 -3.53 -10.42
N LEU A 61 -21.10 -3.50 -11.59
CA LEU A 61 -20.00 -4.38 -11.98
C LEU A 61 -18.67 -3.73 -11.62
N GLU A 62 -17.97 -4.29 -10.64
CA GLU A 62 -16.69 -3.77 -10.14
C GLU A 62 -15.79 -4.91 -9.68
N ALA A 63 -14.47 -4.78 -9.88
CA ALA A 63 -13.53 -5.80 -9.43
C ALA A 63 -12.11 -5.25 -9.22
N ASP A 64 -11.45 -5.74 -8.19
CA ASP A 64 -10.07 -5.42 -7.88
C ASP A 64 -9.12 -6.46 -8.48
N VAL A 65 -8.12 -5.98 -9.22
CA VAL A 65 -7.18 -6.82 -9.99
C VAL A 65 -5.77 -6.65 -9.45
N THR A 66 -5.13 -7.78 -9.15
CA THR A 66 -3.75 -7.85 -8.63
C THR A 66 -2.95 -8.92 -9.36
N LYS A 67 -1.69 -8.64 -9.64
CA LYS A 67 -0.72 -9.56 -10.25
C LYS A 67 0.57 -9.53 -9.45
N LYS A 68 1.14 -10.69 -9.15
CA LYS A 68 2.39 -10.81 -8.38
C LYS A 68 3.32 -11.82 -9.03
N TYR A 69 4.61 -11.57 -8.90
CA TYR A 69 5.68 -12.51 -9.22
C TYR A 69 6.26 -13.12 -7.95
N SER A 70 6.77 -14.34 -8.06
CA SER A 70 7.42 -15.05 -6.96
C SER A 70 8.78 -14.44 -6.55
N THR A 71 9.38 -13.63 -7.43
CA THR A 71 10.63 -12.91 -7.19
C THR A 71 10.57 -11.51 -7.81
N LYS A 72 11.34 -10.57 -7.26
CA LYS A 72 11.54 -9.21 -7.79
C LYS A 72 12.82 -9.08 -8.62
N GLY A 73 13.77 -10.00 -8.44
CA GLY A 73 15.07 -10.01 -9.10
C GLY A 73 15.35 -11.33 -9.81
N LEU A 74 16.02 -11.25 -10.96
CA LEU A 74 16.56 -12.40 -11.69
C LEU A 74 18.06 -12.27 -11.85
N ARG A 75 18.80 -13.36 -11.65
CA ARG A 75 20.23 -13.38 -11.99
C ARG A 75 20.43 -13.39 -13.50
N SER A 76 21.31 -12.53 -14.01
CA SER A 76 21.70 -12.58 -15.43
C SER A 76 22.39 -13.89 -15.79
N TYR A 77 22.33 -14.32 -17.05
CA TYR A 77 23.08 -15.49 -17.55
C TYR A 77 22.75 -16.82 -16.87
N ARG A 78 21.55 -16.91 -16.29
CA ARG A 78 21.05 -18.10 -15.61
C ARG A 78 19.57 -18.31 -15.90
N ASN A 79 19.24 -19.53 -16.30
CA ASN A 79 17.86 -19.96 -16.45
C ASN A 79 17.17 -19.98 -15.08
N GLN A 80 16.07 -19.24 -14.96
CA GLN A 80 15.28 -19.13 -13.74
C GLN A 80 13.79 -19.24 -14.04
N LYS A 81 13.08 -19.82 -13.08
CA LYS A 81 11.63 -19.99 -13.12
C LYS A 81 10.97 -18.95 -12.21
N VAL A 82 9.94 -18.27 -12.71
CA VAL A 82 9.16 -17.27 -11.97
C VAL A 82 7.70 -17.70 -11.94
N GLY A 83 7.15 -17.87 -10.74
CA GLY A 83 5.72 -18.11 -10.56
C GLY A 83 4.93 -16.81 -10.68
N VAL A 84 3.83 -16.84 -11.42
CA VAL A 84 2.90 -15.73 -11.56
C VAL A 84 1.60 -16.06 -10.83
N ALA A 85 1.11 -15.13 -10.03
CA ALA A 85 -0.17 -15.22 -9.35
C ALA A 85 -1.03 -13.99 -9.66
N ILE A 86 -2.14 -14.20 -10.36
CA ILE A 86 -3.15 -13.18 -10.65
C ILE A 86 -4.37 -13.46 -9.77
N SER A 87 -4.88 -12.43 -9.10
CA SER A 87 -6.12 -12.51 -8.32
C SER A 87 -7.04 -11.38 -8.71
N LEU A 88 -8.30 -11.74 -8.99
CA LEU A 88 -9.39 -10.80 -9.22
C LEU A 88 -10.50 -11.04 -8.20
N VAL A 89 -10.90 -9.99 -7.50
CA VAL A 89 -11.95 -10.01 -6.47
C VAL A 89 -13.14 -9.21 -6.95
N ASN A 90 -14.34 -9.78 -6.94
CA ASN A 90 -15.55 -9.04 -7.28
C ASN A 90 -15.90 -8.10 -6.11
N SER A 91 -15.67 -6.80 -6.28
CA SER A 91 -16.00 -5.75 -5.30
C SER A 91 -17.32 -5.05 -5.61
N GLY A 92 -17.99 -5.41 -6.72
CA GLY A 92 -19.30 -4.91 -7.10
C GLY A 92 -20.46 -5.68 -6.46
N SER A 93 -21.69 -5.26 -6.78
CA SER A 93 -22.92 -5.96 -6.36
C SER A 93 -23.44 -6.94 -7.42
N ALA A 94 -23.02 -6.81 -8.68
CA ALA A 94 -23.39 -7.71 -9.76
C ALA A 94 -22.51 -8.98 -9.76
N THR A 95 -23.09 -10.12 -10.17
CA THR A 95 -22.32 -11.35 -10.39
C THR A 95 -21.55 -11.29 -11.71
N ILE A 96 -20.26 -11.65 -11.70
CA ILE A 96 -19.43 -11.70 -12.91
C ILE A 96 -19.53 -13.09 -13.55
N ASN A 97 -19.93 -13.14 -14.83
CA ASN A 97 -20.18 -14.39 -15.54
C ASN A 97 -19.23 -14.65 -16.71
N LEU A 98 -18.64 -13.61 -17.28
CA LEU A 98 -17.65 -13.70 -18.35
C LEU A 98 -16.52 -12.74 -18.02
N MET A 99 -15.28 -13.20 -18.19
CA MET A 99 -14.11 -12.34 -18.10
C MET A 99 -13.11 -12.62 -19.20
N ARG A 100 -12.44 -11.57 -19.64
CA ARG A 100 -11.32 -11.58 -20.57
C ARG A 100 -10.14 -10.91 -19.90
N ILE A 101 -9.05 -11.64 -19.73
CA ILE A 101 -7.81 -11.14 -19.14
C ILE A 101 -6.78 -11.02 -20.25
N THR A 102 -6.16 -9.86 -20.36
CA THR A 102 -5.04 -9.58 -21.24
C THR A 102 -3.84 -9.33 -20.34
N ASP A 103 -2.89 -10.27 -20.36
CA ASP A 103 -1.67 -10.21 -19.58
C ASP A 103 -0.45 -9.99 -20.47
N ASP A 104 0.34 -8.97 -20.17
CA ASP A 104 1.62 -8.76 -20.83
C ASP A 104 2.71 -9.57 -20.14
N ILE A 105 3.41 -10.36 -20.94
CA ILE A 105 4.54 -11.18 -20.55
C ILE A 105 5.78 -10.56 -21.20
N PRO A 106 6.71 -10.00 -20.41
CA PRO A 106 7.86 -9.32 -20.97
C PRO A 106 8.80 -10.22 -21.78
N GLY A 107 9.54 -9.60 -22.71
CA GLY A 107 10.45 -10.28 -23.64
C GLY A 107 11.61 -11.06 -23.05
N LEU A 108 11.89 -10.91 -21.75
CA LEU A 108 12.89 -11.72 -21.05
C LEU A 108 12.39 -13.13 -20.70
N PHE A 109 11.09 -13.38 -20.84
CA PHE A 109 10.47 -14.69 -20.61
C PHE A 109 10.12 -15.37 -21.93
N GLU A 110 10.23 -16.69 -21.93
CA GLU A 110 9.65 -17.52 -22.99
C GLU A 110 8.12 -17.52 -22.91
N ALA A 111 7.47 -17.94 -24.00
CA ALA A 111 6.03 -18.13 -24.03
C ALA A 111 5.60 -19.11 -22.91
N PRO A 112 4.59 -18.76 -22.09
CA PRO A 112 4.15 -19.60 -20.99
C PRO A 112 3.53 -20.91 -21.52
N ASP A 113 3.67 -21.97 -20.74
CA ASP A 113 2.96 -23.22 -21.01
C ASP A 113 1.50 -23.11 -20.53
N ILE A 114 0.58 -23.00 -21.48
CA ILE A 114 -0.86 -22.89 -21.25
C ILE A 114 -1.41 -24.12 -20.51
N GLU A 115 -0.85 -25.31 -20.76
CA GLU A 115 -1.33 -26.56 -20.15
C GLU A 115 -1.03 -26.64 -18.65
N SER A 116 0.02 -25.94 -18.20
CA SER A 116 0.44 -25.89 -16.80
C SER A 116 -0.37 -24.91 -15.94
N MET A 117 -1.22 -24.08 -16.57
CA MET A 117 -1.98 -23.04 -15.91
C MET A 117 -3.10 -23.61 -15.02
N LYS A 118 -3.21 -23.06 -13.81
CA LYS A 118 -4.28 -23.40 -12.87
C LYS A 118 -5.17 -22.19 -12.63
N ILE A 119 -6.46 -22.36 -12.89
CA ILE A 119 -7.47 -21.32 -12.65
C ILE A 119 -8.45 -21.85 -11.61
N SER A 120 -8.64 -21.11 -10.53
CA SER A 120 -9.56 -21.48 -9.45
C SER A 120 -10.54 -20.36 -9.12
N VAL A 121 -11.81 -20.71 -8.97
CA VAL A 121 -12.90 -19.79 -8.60
C VAL A 121 -13.36 -20.17 -7.21
N ALA A 122 -13.29 -19.24 -6.26
CA ALA A 122 -13.66 -19.47 -4.86
C ALA A 122 -13.02 -20.75 -4.26
N GLY A 123 -11.79 -21.09 -4.68
CA GLY A 123 -11.05 -22.27 -4.22
C GLY A 123 -11.36 -23.59 -4.96
N LYS A 124 -12.23 -23.58 -5.97
CA LYS A 124 -12.47 -24.74 -6.85
C LYS A 124 -11.78 -24.54 -8.19
N GLU A 125 -11.00 -25.51 -8.61
CA GLU A 125 -10.32 -25.49 -9.91
C GLU A 125 -11.35 -25.59 -11.05
N LEU A 126 -11.16 -24.77 -12.09
CA LEU A 126 -12.00 -24.78 -13.28
C LEU A 126 -11.54 -25.87 -14.23
N GLU A 127 -12.50 -26.49 -14.91
CA GLU A 127 -12.19 -27.44 -15.98
C GLU A 127 -11.59 -26.71 -17.20
N PRO A 128 -10.66 -27.34 -17.95
CA PRO A 128 -10.05 -26.75 -19.15
C PRO A 128 -11.05 -26.31 -20.22
N GLU A 129 -12.27 -26.85 -20.22
CA GLU A 129 -13.34 -26.47 -21.15
C GLU A 129 -14.03 -25.14 -20.80
N GLN A 130 -13.87 -24.64 -19.58
CA GLN A 130 -14.54 -23.41 -19.09
C GLN A 130 -13.73 -22.13 -19.35
N PHE A 131 -12.48 -22.29 -19.80
CA PHE A 131 -11.64 -21.18 -20.20
C PHE A 131 -10.96 -21.48 -21.54
N LYS A 132 -10.48 -20.43 -22.19
CA LYS A 132 -9.67 -20.50 -23.40
C LYS A 132 -8.52 -19.52 -23.24
N ALA A 133 -7.29 -19.99 -23.39
CA ALA A 133 -6.10 -19.16 -23.37
C ALA A 133 -5.44 -19.18 -24.75
N GLU A 134 -4.98 -18.01 -25.19
CA GLU A 134 -4.28 -17.80 -26.46
C GLU A 134 -3.05 -16.93 -26.21
N ILE A 135 -1.95 -17.25 -26.89
CA ILE A 135 -0.72 -16.47 -26.81
C ILE A 135 -0.50 -15.81 -28.17
N SER A 136 -0.28 -14.50 -28.15
CA SER A 136 0.17 -13.72 -29.30
C SER A 136 1.58 -13.19 -29.06
N ASN A 137 2.32 -12.95 -30.15
CA ASN A 137 3.64 -12.35 -30.09
C ASN A 137 3.53 -10.84 -29.87
N GLY A 138 4.42 -10.30 -29.04
CA GLY A 138 4.44 -8.90 -28.65
C GLY A 138 3.60 -8.62 -27.40
N ILE A 139 4.02 -7.61 -26.64
CA ILE A 139 3.24 -7.00 -25.54
C ILE A 139 2.30 -5.90 -26.05
N THR A 140 1.15 -5.71 -25.39
CA THR A 140 0.08 -4.82 -25.86
C THR A 140 -0.21 -3.62 -24.95
N LEU A 141 0.03 -3.75 -23.65
CA LEU A 141 -0.30 -2.76 -22.63
C LEU A 141 0.93 -1.90 -22.26
N GLU A 142 2.07 -2.53 -21.96
CA GLU A 142 3.30 -1.84 -21.57
C GLU A 142 3.96 -1.14 -22.76
N LYS A 143 4.40 0.10 -22.55
CA LYS A 143 4.99 0.94 -23.60
C LYS A 143 6.39 1.44 -23.27
N GLU A 144 6.72 1.64 -22.01
CA GLU A 144 7.92 2.34 -21.58
C GLU A 144 8.99 1.37 -21.09
N HIS A 145 8.63 0.49 -20.14
CA HIS A 145 9.57 -0.37 -19.44
C HIS A 145 9.65 -1.77 -20.09
N LYS A 146 10.05 -1.79 -21.36
CA LYS A 146 10.14 -3.02 -22.17
C LYS A 146 11.50 -3.71 -22.00
N SER A 147 11.48 -5.03 -22.06
CA SER A 147 12.71 -5.82 -22.13
C SER A 147 13.42 -5.62 -23.48
N PRO A 148 14.75 -5.48 -23.52
CA PRO A 148 15.53 -5.51 -24.75
C PRO A 148 15.73 -6.92 -25.32
N ASP A 149 15.39 -7.98 -24.57
CA ASP A 149 15.65 -9.38 -24.96
C ASP A 149 14.66 -9.90 -26.01
N GLY A 150 13.51 -9.25 -26.15
CA GLY A 150 12.52 -9.59 -27.16
C GLY A 150 11.24 -8.77 -27.06
N ASP A 151 10.34 -8.96 -28.02
CA ASP A 151 9.05 -8.24 -28.06
C ASP A 151 8.06 -8.71 -26.98
N GLY A 152 8.34 -9.85 -26.33
CA GLY A 152 7.46 -10.48 -25.33
C GLY A 152 6.25 -11.18 -25.94
N HIS A 153 5.31 -11.50 -25.07
CA HIS A 153 4.10 -12.23 -25.42
C HIS A 153 2.89 -11.58 -24.73
N THR A 154 1.74 -11.64 -25.38
CA THR A 154 0.46 -11.28 -24.74
C THR A 154 -0.35 -12.55 -24.55
N LEU A 155 -0.67 -12.84 -23.30
CA LEU A 155 -1.55 -13.95 -22.93
C LEU A 155 -2.97 -13.41 -22.81
N THR A 156 -3.84 -13.84 -23.72
CA THR A 156 -5.28 -13.52 -23.69
C THR A 156 -6.05 -14.72 -23.18
N MET A 157 -6.78 -14.54 -22.09
CA MET A 157 -7.59 -15.60 -21.48
C MET A 157 -9.05 -15.19 -21.47
N THR A 158 -9.93 -16.06 -21.93
CA THR A 158 -11.39 -15.91 -21.83
C THR A 158 -11.91 -16.97 -20.87
N ILE A 159 -12.50 -16.56 -19.75
CA ILE A 159 -13.00 -17.45 -18.70
C ILE A 159 -14.52 -17.26 -18.60
N GLY A 160 -15.28 -18.36 -18.49
CA GLY A 160 -16.74 -18.36 -18.58
C GLY A 160 -17.26 -18.62 -20.00
N THR A 161 -16.48 -19.36 -20.81
CA THR A 161 -16.88 -19.74 -22.18
C THR A 161 -18.03 -20.75 -22.19
N ARG A 162 -18.10 -21.61 -21.17
CA ARG A 162 -19.11 -22.66 -20.99
C ARG A 162 -19.82 -22.50 -19.65
N GLY A 163 -21.06 -21.99 -19.72
CA GLY A 163 -21.87 -21.67 -18.55
C GLY A 163 -21.45 -20.36 -17.87
N PRO A 164 -22.30 -19.79 -16.99
CA PRO A 164 -21.94 -18.61 -16.22
C PRO A 164 -20.81 -18.94 -15.24
N LEU A 165 -19.77 -18.10 -15.19
CA LEU A 165 -18.70 -18.22 -14.18
C LEU A 165 -19.27 -18.15 -12.75
N GLY A 166 -20.31 -17.33 -12.54
CA GLY A 166 -21.00 -17.22 -11.26
C GLY A 166 -20.13 -16.64 -10.14
N LEU A 167 -19.24 -15.69 -10.46
CA LEU A 167 -18.40 -15.05 -9.45
C LEU A 167 -19.22 -14.00 -8.70
N GLU A 168 -19.80 -14.42 -7.58
CA GLU A 168 -20.61 -13.58 -6.68
C GLU A 168 -19.80 -12.43 -6.05
N PRO A 169 -20.46 -11.35 -5.60
CA PRO A 169 -19.84 -10.30 -4.79
C PRO A 169 -18.99 -10.84 -3.64
N GLY A 170 -17.79 -10.29 -3.48
CA GLY A 170 -16.81 -10.68 -2.46
C GLY A 170 -16.05 -11.99 -2.73
N LYS A 171 -16.38 -12.73 -3.80
CA LYS A 171 -15.62 -13.93 -4.21
C LYS A 171 -14.44 -13.54 -5.08
N LYS A 172 -13.42 -14.41 -5.09
CA LYS A 172 -12.20 -14.22 -5.88
C LYS A 172 -11.96 -15.36 -6.86
N ILE A 173 -11.34 -15.01 -7.98
CA ILE A 173 -10.71 -15.94 -8.91
C ILE A 173 -9.20 -15.79 -8.79
N THR A 174 -8.48 -16.91 -8.86
CA THR A 174 -7.02 -16.95 -8.79
C THR A 174 -6.49 -17.77 -9.96
N ILE A 175 -5.55 -17.17 -10.70
CA ILE A 175 -4.88 -17.78 -11.85
C ILE A 175 -3.39 -17.87 -11.49
N ALA A 176 -2.81 -19.05 -11.66
CA ALA A 176 -1.40 -19.28 -11.44
C ALA A 176 -0.78 -20.05 -12.62
N TYR A 177 0.38 -19.58 -13.07
CA TYR A 177 1.20 -20.23 -14.09
C TYR A 177 2.65 -19.84 -13.88
N ASP A 178 3.54 -20.55 -14.56
CA ASP A 178 4.98 -20.34 -14.45
C ASP A 178 5.53 -19.71 -15.72
N LEU A 179 6.54 -18.85 -15.54
CA LEU A 179 7.35 -18.25 -16.58
C LEU A 179 8.79 -18.75 -16.48
N ILE A 180 9.45 -18.88 -17.61
CA ILE A 180 10.86 -19.29 -17.70
C ILE A 180 11.65 -18.13 -18.32
N ALA A 181 12.64 -17.65 -17.59
CA ALA A 181 13.62 -16.67 -18.07
C ALA A 181 14.92 -17.43 -18.39
N PRO A 182 15.20 -17.77 -19.66
CA PRO A 182 16.29 -18.67 -20.02
C PRO A 182 17.68 -18.04 -19.84
N ASP A 183 17.84 -16.81 -20.33
CA ASP A 183 19.08 -16.04 -20.26
C ASP A 183 18.73 -14.54 -20.23
N PRO A 184 18.26 -14.02 -19.08
CA PRO A 184 17.83 -12.63 -19.00
C PRO A 184 19.06 -11.70 -19.02
N SER A 185 19.05 -10.69 -19.89
CA SER A 185 20.22 -9.80 -20.04
C SER A 185 20.30 -8.75 -18.93
N PRO A 186 21.53 -8.29 -18.57
CA PRO A 186 21.73 -7.24 -17.58
C PRO A 186 21.06 -5.89 -17.90
N GLN A 187 20.67 -5.66 -19.15
CA GLN A 187 20.06 -4.40 -19.60
C GLN A 187 18.59 -4.26 -19.15
N ASN A 188 18.00 -5.32 -18.61
CA ASN A 188 16.68 -5.32 -17.99
C ASN A 188 16.75 -4.70 -16.57
N GLU A 189 17.03 -3.41 -16.46
CA GLU A 189 17.10 -2.73 -15.16
C GLU A 189 15.74 -2.64 -14.46
N LYS A 190 14.67 -2.44 -15.25
CA LYS A 190 13.30 -2.41 -14.78
C LYS A 190 12.37 -2.81 -15.91
N VAL A 191 11.70 -3.94 -15.74
CA VAL A 191 10.72 -4.44 -16.69
C VAL A 191 9.39 -4.59 -15.99
N VAL A 192 8.35 -3.95 -16.53
CA VAL A 192 7.01 -3.94 -15.94
C VAL A 192 6.10 -4.87 -16.74
N ALA A 193 5.22 -5.58 -16.04
CA ALA A 193 4.32 -6.54 -16.64
C ALA A 193 2.87 -6.26 -16.25
N PRO A 194 2.22 -5.27 -16.89
CA PRO A 194 0.84 -4.90 -16.62
C PRO A 194 -0.15 -6.00 -17.04
N LEU A 195 -1.37 -5.88 -16.52
CA LEU A 195 -2.48 -6.76 -16.82
C LEU A 195 -3.76 -5.93 -16.86
N ARG A 196 -4.65 -6.28 -17.79
CA ARG A 196 -6.00 -5.71 -17.90
C ARG A 196 -7.04 -6.80 -17.86
N ALA A 197 -8.06 -6.63 -17.03
CA ALA A 197 -9.20 -7.52 -16.95
C ALA A 197 -10.46 -6.80 -17.44
N GLU A 198 -11.21 -7.46 -18.29
CA GLU A 198 -12.49 -7.01 -18.82
C GLU A 198 -13.56 -8.03 -18.46
N PHE A 199 -14.62 -7.63 -17.75
CA PHE A 199 -15.60 -8.55 -17.20
C PHE A 199 -17.03 -8.05 -17.37
N SER A 200 -17.97 -9.00 -17.40
CA SER A 200 -19.39 -8.75 -17.65
C SER A 200 -20.28 -9.70 -16.84
N ALA A 201 -21.45 -9.20 -16.44
CA ALA A 201 -22.53 -10.00 -15.85
C ALA A 201 -23.24 -10.87 -16.88
N GLU A 202 -23.23 -10.49 -18.16
CA GLU A 202 -23.96 -11.19 -19.21
C GLU A 202 -23.08 -11.46 -20.43
N ARG A 203 -23.42 -12.49 -21.20
CA ARG A 203 -22.67 -12.82 -22.42
C ARG A 203 -22.67 -11.69 -23.46
N PHE A 204 -23.75 -10.93 -23.51
CA PHE A 204 -23.94 -9.79 -24.44
C PHE A 204 -24.27 -8.49 -23.68
N GLY A 205 -23.70 -8.34 -22.49
CA GLY A 205 -23.90 -7.18 -21.62
C GLY A 205 -22.82 -6.10 -21.76
N PRO A 206 -22.97 -4.99 -21.03
CA PRO A 206 -21.91 -4.00 -20.89
C PRO A 206 -20.69 -4.64 -20.22
N VAL A 207 -19.50 -4.22 -20.67
CA VAL A 207 -18.23 -4.73 -20.17
C VAL A 207 -17.57 -3.66 -19.30
N CYS A 208 -17.14 -4.04 -18.10
CA CYS A 208 -16.32 -3.22 -17.23
C CYS A 208 -14.85 -3.63 -17.40
N GLY A 209 -13.94 -2.66 -17.46
CA GLY A 209 -12.51 -2.89 -17.64
C GLY A 209 -11.72 -2.31 -16.47
N ARG A 210 -10.82 -3.11 -15.90
CA ARG A 210 -9.91 -2.71 -14.82
C ARG A 210 -8.49 -3.13 -15.13
N ASP A 211 -7.57 -2.20 -14.93
CA ASP A 211 -6.14 -2.46 -15.00
C ASP A 211 -5.64 -2.93 -13.62
N CYS A 212 -4.53 -3.65 -13.62
CA CYS A 212 -3.86 -4.05 -12.39
C CYS A 212 -3.43 -2.80 -11.60
N SER A 213 -3.86 -2.71 -10.35
CA SER A 213 -3.59 -1.57 -9.46
C SER A 213 -2.10 -1.30 -9.28
N ASP A 214 -1.33 -2.37 -9.06
CA ASP A 214 0.13 -2.33 -8.98
C ASP A 214 0.68 -3.41 -9.92
N ALA A 215 1.24 -2.99 -11.05
CA ALA A 215 1.82 -3.91 -12.03
C ALA A 215 3.18 -4.40 -11.51
N PRO A 216 3.42 -5.71 -11.44
CA PRO A 216 4.69 -6.22 -10.94
C PRO A 216 5.83 -5.77 -11.86
N SER A 217 6.95 -5.40 -11.24
CA SER A 217 8.20 -5.12 -11.92
C SER A 217 9.25 -6.15 -11.54
N ILE A 218 10.10 -6.48 -12.50
CA ILE A 218 11.22 -7.38 -12.33
C ILE A 218 12.50 -6.73 -12.87
N LYS A 219 13.60 -6.90 -12.16
CA LYS A 219 14.92 -6.40 -12.55
C LYS A 219 15.89 -7.57 -12.72
N VAL A 220 16.84 -7.42 -13.64
CA VAL A 220 17.92 -8.39 -13.78
C VAL A 220 19.13 -7.87 -13.03
N ILE A 221 19.61 -8.69 -12.11
CA ILE A 221 20.77 -8.44 -11.28
C ILE A 221 21.96 -9.11 -11.95
N HIS A 222 22.92 -8.31 -12.39
CA HIS A 222 24.19 -8.77 -12.93
C HIS A 222 25.31 -8.39 -11.96
N ASN A 223 25.77 -9.37 -11.18
CA ASN A 223 26.89 -9.17 -10.27
C ASN A 223 28.16 -9.71 -10.91
N ARG A 224 29.15 -8.85 -11.14
CA ARG A 224 30.45 -9.31 -11.60
C ARG A 224 31.28 -9.74 -10.41
N ARG A 225 31.84 -10.95 -10.50
CA ARG A 225 32.86 -11.43 -9.57
C ARG A 225 34.21 -10.87 -10.01
N ASP A 226 34.77 -10.02 -9.18
CA ASP A 226 36.12 -9.50 -9.38
C ASP A 226 36.77 -9.29 -8.03
N PHE A 227 37.97 -9.84 -7.84
CA PHE A 227 38.73 -9.60 -6.64
C PHE A 227 40.21 -9.59 -6.99
N SER A 228 40.97 -8.75 -6.31
CA SER A 228 42.42 -8.71 -6.43
C SER A 228 43.05 -9.09 -5.12
N ALA A 229 44.03 -9.99 -5.17
CA ALA A 229 44.83 -10.37 -4.02
C ALA A 229 46.32 -10.19 -4.34
N GLY A 230 47.07 -9.62 -3.41
CA GLY A 230 48.52 -9.43 -3.51
C GLY A 230 49.19 -9.80 -2.20
N LYS A 231 50.39 -10.38 -2.27
CA LYS A 231 51.20 -10.74 -1.11
C LYS A 231 52.56 -10.07 -1.19
N GLN A 232 53.01 -9.49 -0.09
CA GLN A 232 54.32 -8.88 0.03
C GLN A 232 54.95 -9.26 1.38
N ALA A 233 56.16 -9.80 1.34
CA ALA A 233 56.96 -10.05 2.53
C ALA A 233 58.04 -8.97 2.68
N ILE A 234 58.08 -8.33 3.84
CA ILE A 234 59.01 -7.26 4.19
C ILE A 234 59.94 -7.78 5.29
N PRO A 235 61.27 -7.77 5.11
CA PRO A 235 62.19 -8.17 6.17
C PRO A 235 62.22 -7.13 7.31
N LEU A 236 61.86 -7.55 8.53
CA LEU A 236 61.97 -6.75 9.74
C LEU A 236 63.38 -6.93 10.32
N GLY A 237 64.12 -5.84 10.54
CA GLY A 237 65.54 -5.86 10.91
C GLY A 237 65.96 -6.97 11.91
N GLY A 238 66.99 -7.73 11.54
CA GLY A 238 67.45 -8.92 12.25
C GLY A 238 67.40 -10.17 11.36
N LYS A 239 68.15 -11.24 11.67
CA LYS A 239 68.11 -12.48 10.89
C LYS A 239 66.80 -13.24 11.17
N GLY A 240 66.05 -13.58 10.11
CA GLY A 240 64.90 -14.48 10.17
C GLY A 240 63.59 -13.89 10.71
N ARG A 241 63.35 -12.58 10.57
CA ARG A 241 62.06 -11.95 10.88
C ARG A 241 61.49 -11.28 9.64
N TYR A 242 60.23 -11.57 9.33
CA TYR A 242 59.54 -10.98 8.20
C TYR A 242 58.12 -10.57 8.63
N GLU A 243 57.68 -9.42 8.15
CA GLU A 243 56.28 -9.01 8.16
C GLU A 243 55.68 -9.38 6.82
N VAL A 244 54.62 -10.18 6.83
CA VAL A 244 53.90 -10.56 5.61
C VAL A 244 52.60 -9.77 5.59
N LEU A 245 52.39 -9.09 4.47
CA LEU A 245 51.17 -8.34 4.16
C LEU A 245 50.46 -9.04 3.00
N ILE A 246 49.22 -9.44 3.21
CA ILE A 246 48.31 -9.87 2.16
C ILE A 246 47.24 -8.80 2.00
N LEU A 247 47.20 -8.18 0.82
CA LEU A 247 46.15 -7.25 0.44
C LEU A 247 45.09 -8.02 -0.35
N PHE A 248 43.84 -7.94 0.10
CA PHE A 248 42.67 -8.44 -0.62
C PHE A 248 41.72 -7.28 -0.88
N GLU A 249 41.24 -7.13 -2.10
CA GLU A 249 40.28 -6.09 -2.47
C GLU A 249 39.12 -6.73 -3.24
N ASN A 250 37.90 -6.49 -2.76
CA ASN A 250 36.69 -6.90 -3.44
C ASN A 250 36.32 -5.87 -4.51
N ASN A 251 36.70 -6.13 -5.76
CA ASN A 251 36.33 -5.31 -6.92
C ASN A 251 34.96 -5.68 -7.48
N GLY A 252 34.26 -6.63 -6.85
CA GLY A 252 32.98 -7.16 -7.30
C GLY A 252 31.83 -6.21 -7.03
N ASP A 253 30.67 -6.55 -7.58
CA ASP A 253 29.45 -5.76 -7.39
C ASP A 253 28.64 -6.12 -6.14
N THR A 254 29.04 -7.19 -5.44
CA THR A 254 28.39 -7.75 -4.25
C THR A 254 29.32 -7.87 -3.07
N ALA A 255 28.75 -7.91 -1.87
CA ALA A 255 29.48 -8.31 -0.67
C ALA A 255 29.75 -9.82 -0.69
N LEU A 256 30.90 -10.22 -0.18
CA LEU A 256 31.35 -11.61 -0.13
C LEU A 256 31.25 -12.13 1.33
N GLN A 257 30.64 -13.29 1.54
CA GLN A 257 30.65 -13.99 2.83
C GLN A 257 31.76 -15.01 2.94
N ASP A 258 32.12 -15.30 4.19
CA ASP A 258 32.97 -16.42 4.58
C ASP A 258 34.25 -16.48 3.74
N ILE A 259 35.00 -15.39 3.74
CA ILE A 259 36.22 -15.27 2.96
C ILE A 259 37.36 -15.91 3.75
N TYR A 260 37.96 -16.91 3.15
CA TYR A 260 39.12 -17.61 3.67
C TYR A 260 40.36 -17.27 2.85
N ILE A 261 41.23 -16.48 3.45
CA ILE A 261 42.53 -16.11 2.87
C ILE A 261 43.53 -17.19 3.29
N ASN A 262 44.12 -17.90 2.33
CA ASN A 262 45.06 -18.97 2.61
C ASN A 262 46.50 -18.56 2.32
N ASP A 263 47.41 -18.94 3.22
CA ASP A 263 48.84 -18.85 2.98
C ASP A 263 49.61 -20.06 3.52
N VAL A 264 50.77 -20.33 2.93
CA VAL A 264 51.68 -21.40 3.35
C VAL A 264 52.97 -20.80 3.88
N ILE A 265 53.25 -21.08 5.15
CA ILE A 265 54.44 -20.59 5.86
C ILE A 265 55.46 -21.72 5.89
N PRO A 266 56.72 -21.49 5.45
CA PRO A 266 57.73 -22.54 5.45
C PRO A 266 57.98 -23.11 6.85
N ALA A 267 58.23 -24.43 6.95
CA ALA A 267 58.39 -25.17 8.21
C ALA A 267 59.44 -24.63 9.21
N ASN A 268 60.35 -23.76 8.76
CA ASN A 268 61.37 -23.14 9.61
C ASN A 268 60.89 -21.85 10.30
N PHE A 269 59.65 -21.43 10.09
CA PHE A 269 59.06 -20.16 10.53
C PHE A 269 57.75 -20.40 11.27
N GLU A 270 57.53 -19.64 12.34
CA GLU A 270 56.31 -19.64 13.13
C GLU A 270 55.64 -18.26 13.09
N ILE A 271 54.30 -18.23 13.07
CA ILE A 271 53.51 -16.99 13.23
C ILE A 271 53.61 -16.53 14.68
N LYS A 272 53.95 -15.27 14.89
CA LYS A 272 53.98 -14.67 16.23
C LYS A 272 52.77 -13.83 16.57
N ASP A 273 52.41 -12.96 15.64
CA ASP A 273 51.33 -12.00 15.80
C ASP A 273 50.65 -11.82 14.45
N TRP A 274 49.35 -11.58 14.47
CA TRP A 274 48.56 -11.33 13.27
C TRP A 274 47.41 -10.38 13.59
N TYR A 275 47.01 -9.61 12.59
CA TYR A 275 45.81 -8.80 12.64
C TYR A 275 45.29 -8.57 11.22
N ILE A 276 43.98 -8.34 11.12
CA ILE A 276 43.35 -7.96 9.86
C ILE A 276 42.85 -6.53 10.00
N LYS A 277 43.09 -5.70 8.98
CA LYS A 277 42.50 -4.37 8.87
C LYS A 277 41.49 -4.38 7.72
N GLY A 278 40.30 -3.87 7.97
CA GLY A 278 39.31 -3.55 6.94
C GLY A 278 39.14 -2.05 6.80
N ALA A 279 38.04 -1.63 6.18
CA ALA A 279 37.73 -0.20 5.96
C ALA A 279 37.66 0.61 7.27
N ASN A 280 37.15 0.01 8.35
CA ASN A 280 36.94 0.66 9.65
C ASN A 280 38.09 0.47 10.64
N GLY A 281 39.26 0.02 10.17
CA GLY A 281 40.43 -0.26 11.01
C GLY A 281 40.60 -1.74 11.33
N LYS A 282 41.13 -2.04 12.52
CA LYS A 282 41.41 -3.44 12.92
C LYS A 282 40.09 -4.20 13.10
N ARG A 283 40.02 -5.39 12.51
CA ARG A 283 38.91 -6.32 12.62
C ARG A 283 39.19 -7.34 13.72
N ASP A 284 38.22 -7.51 14.61
CA ASP A 284 38.27 -8.48 15.71
C ASP A 284 37.28 -9.66 15.49
N ASP A 285 36.51 -9.62 14.40
CA ASP A 285 35.52 -10.64 13.98
C ASP A 285 36.13 -11.78 13.14
N CYS A 286 37.46 -11.88 13.11
CA CYS A 286 38.18 -12.79 12.22
C CYS A 286 38.78 -13.97 13.00
N GLU A 287 38.82 -15.14 12.38
CA GLU A 287 39.42 -16.35 12.97
C GLU A 287 40.57 -16.86 12.12
N ILE A 288 41.60 -17.43 12.76
CA ILE A 288 42.70 -18.11 12.08
C ILE A 288 42.67 -19.60 12.41
N THR A 289 42.72 -20.44 11.37
CA THR A 289 42.99 -21.87 11.51
C THR A 289 44.38 -22.17 10.96
N THR A 290 45.11 -23.05 11.64
CA THR A 290 46.47 -23.45 11.23
C THR A 290 46.55 -24.97 11.16
N GLU A 291 47.11 -25.48 10.07
CA GLU A 291 47.29 -26.90 9.82
C GLU A 291 48.73 -27.19 9.35
N ASP A 292 49.39 -28.16 9.96
CA ASP A 292 50.74 -28.56 9.55
C ASP A 292 50.68 -29.50 8.34
N ILE A 293 51.35 -29.10 7.26
CA ILE A 293 51.45 -29.83 5.99
C ILE A 293 52.92 -30.13 5.65
N ASP A 294 53.17 -31.05 4.72
CA ASP A 294 54.54 -31.46 4.33
C ASP A 294 55.43 -30.30 3.85
N SER A 295 54.82 -29.20 3.38
CA SER A 295 55.53 -28.00 2.89
C SER A 295 55.70 -26.89 3.94
N GLY A 296 55.14 -27.03 5.15
CA GLY A 296 55.12 -25.99 6.19
C GLY A 296 53.82 -25.93 6.96
N THR A 297 53.48 -24.78 7.54
CA THR A 297 52.20 -24.56 8.23
C THR A 297 51.29 -23.77 7.31
N GLN A 298 50.12 -24.32 6.99
CA GLN A 298 49.07 -23.62 6.25
C GLN A 298 48.24 -22.80 7.23
N ALA A 299 48.14 -21.49 7.00
CA ALA A 299 47.29 -20.58 7.75
C ALA A 299 46.09 -20.18 6.88
N SER A 300 44.89 -20.24 7.45
CA SER A 300 43.66 -19.77 6.82
C SER A 300 42.99 -18.74 7.71
N TRP A 301 42.85 -17.52 7.21
CA TRP A 301 42.12 -16.45 7.90
C TRP A 301 40.70 -16.36 7.37
N MET A 302 39.73 -16.63 8.23
CA MET A 302 38.30 -16.50 7.96
C MET A 302 37.83 -15.09 8.30
N VAL A 303 37.26 -14.40 7.32
CA VAL A 303 36.62 -13.10 7.46
C VAL A 303 35.13 -13.26 7.13
N PRO A 304 34.21 -13.00 8.07
CA PRO A 304 32.78 -13.30 7.90
C PRO A 304 32.13 -12.57 6.73
N MET A 305 32.52 -11.31 6.48
CA MET A 305 31.89 -10.47 5.47
C MET A 305 32.83 -9.38 4.97
N VAL A 306 32.88 -9.18 3.66
CA VAL A 306 33.60 -8.07 3.01
C VAL A 306 32.68 -7.32 2.07
N GLY A 307 32.55 -6.02 2.30
CA GLY A 307 31.70 -5.13 1.52
C GLY A 307 32.17 -4.96 0.07
N LYS A 308 31.29 -4.39 -0.77
CA LYS A 308 31.64 -3.97 -2.13
C LYS A 308 32.74 -2.91 -2.08
N GLY A 309 33.84 -3.11 -2.80
CA GLY A 309 34.97 -2.18 -2.82
C GLY A 309 35.81 -2.15 -1.54
N GLU A 310 35.52 -3.01 -0.56
CA GLU A 310 36.30 -3.07 0.69
C GLU A 310 37.68 -3.69 0.44
N ARG A 311 38.69 -3.07 1.06
CA ARG A 311 40.08 -3.55 1.09
C ARG A 311 40.38 -4.14 2.46
N LEU A 312 40.87 -5.36 2.45
CA LEU A 312 41.41 -6.05 3.60
C LEU A 312 42.93 -6.14 3.54
N GLU A 313 43.57 -5.84 4.66
CA GLU A 313 45.00 -6.05 4.87
C GLU A 313 45.18 -7.08 5.97
N VAL A 314 45.63 -8.28 5.62
CA VAL A 314 46.06 -9.30 6.58
C VAL A 314 47.55 -9.12 6.82
N CYS A 315 47.91 -8.73 8.04
CA CYS A 315 49.29 -8.55 8.46
C CYS A 315 49.67 -9.63 9.48
N PHE A 316 50.80 -10.30 9.28
CA PHE A 316 51.33 -11.23 10.29
C PHE A 316 52.85 -11.25 10.33
N GLU A 317 53.41 -11.39 11.53
CA GLU A 317 54.85 -11.52 11.75
C GLU A 317 55.24 -13.00 11.78
N ILE A 318 56.20 -13.38 10.93
CA ILE A 318 56.84 -14.69 10.97
C ILE A 318 58.27 -14.58 11.52
N LYS A 319 58.62 -15.51 12.39
CA LYS A 319 59.99 -15.65 12.92
C LYS A 319 60.51 -17.06 12.70
N GLY A 320 61.73 -17.17 12.16
CA GLY A 320 62.35 -18.44 11.87
C GLY A 320 63.87 -18.41 11.88
N ASN A 321 64.47 -19.57 11.63
CA ASN A 321 65.92 -19.73 11.52
C ASN A 321 66.31 -19.91 10.05
N GLY A 322 66.93 -18.89 9.46
CA GLY A 322 67.44 -18.93 8.08
C GLY A 322 67.06 -17.70 7.27
N GLU A 323 67.61 -17.60 6.06
CA GLU A 323 67.14 -16.68 5.02
C GLU A 323 66.27 -17.50 4.06
N VAL A 324 65.03 -17.07 3.86
CA VAL A 324 64.13 -17.63 2.83
C VAL A 324 64.13 -16.69 1.65
N ASP A 325 64.08 -17.25 0.44
CA ASP A 325 63.97 -16.49 -0.79
C ASP A 325 62.67 -15.65 -0.77
N GLY A 326 62.82 -14.35 -1.02
CA GLY A 326 61.71 -13.41 -1.09
C GLY A 326 60.68 -13.80 -2.15
N ASP A 327 61.10 -14.48 -3.21
CA ASP A 327 60.21 -14.94 -4.28
C ASP A 327 59.27 -16.07 -3.83
N VAL A 328 59.72 -16.92 -2.90
CA VAL A 328 58.90 -17.98 -2.29
C VAL A 328 57.93 -17.39 -1.27
N LEU A 329 58.38 -16.40 -0.50
CA LEU A 329 57.55 -15.70 0.47
C LEU A 329 56.49 -14.80 -0.19
N ASN A 330 56.76 -14.24 -1.37
CA ASN A 330 55.81 -13.42 -2.12
C ASN A 330 54.78 -14.24 -2.91
N LYS A 331 54.92 -15.57 -2.95
CA LYS A 331 53.94 -16.43 -3.61
C LYS A 331 52.65 -16.47 -2.79
N PHE A 332 51.56 -16.01 -3.40
CA PHE A 332 50.23 -16.08 -2.83
C PHE A 332 49.60 -17.47 -3.07
N HIS A 333 48.99 -18.07 -2.06
CA HIS A 333 48.51 -19.46 -2.09
C HIS A 333 46.99 -19.61 -2.28
N GLY A 334 46.24 -18.50 -2.32
CA GLY A 334 44.85 -18.46 -2.81
C GLY A 334 43.85 -17.86 -1.81
N VAL A 335 42.68 -17.48 -2.32
CA VAL A 335 41.49 -17.12 -1.54
C VAL A 335 40.37 -18.08 -1.92
N HIS A 336 39.61 -18.54 -0.95
CA HIS A 336 38.30 -19.15 -1.17
C HIS A 336 37.24 -18.37 -0.40
N PHE A 337 36.00 -18.36 -0.86
CA PHE A 337 34.90 -17.65 -0.21
C PHE A 337 33.61 -18.45 -0.32
N GLY A 338 32.66 -18.16 0.57
CA GLY A 338 31.32 -18.76 0.61
C GLY A 338 30.38 -18.16 -0.45
N ASP A 339 29.09 -18.08 -0.09
CA ASP A 339 28.07 -17.52 -0.97
C ASP A 339 28.12 -15.97 -1.02
N GLU A 340 27.59 -15.39 -2.11
CA GLU A 340 27.43 -13.93 -2.22
C GLU A 340 26.18 -13.49 -1.45
N ILE A 341 26.28 -12.39 -0.70
CA ILE A 341 25.07 -11.76 -0.16
C ILE A 341 24.50 -10.84 -1.22
N GLU A 342 23.31 -11.19 -1.69
CA GLU A 342 22.53 -10.28 -2.50
C GLU A 342 21.92 -9.20 -1.62
N THR A 343 21.78 -7.99 -2.17
CA THR A 343 21.24 -6.83 -1.45
C THR A 343 19.80 -7.03 -0.93
N GLU A 344 19.13 -8.10 -1.36
CA GLU A 344 17.79 -8.49 -0.91
C GLU A 344 17.80 -9.47 0.30
N ASP A 345 18.96 -10.09 0.61
CA ASP A 345 19.19 -10.94 1.80
C ASP A 345 19.98 -10.21 2.91
N LEU A 346 20.39 -8.96 2.67
CA LEU A 346 20.91 -8.10 3.72
C LEU A 346 19.73 -7.64 4.61
N PRO A 347 19.82 -7.70 5.96
CA PRO A 347 18.91 -6.93 6.78
C PRO A 347 19.01 -5.46 6.34
N GLU A 348 17.88 -4.78 6.14
CA GLU A 348 17.81 -3.39 5.67
C GLU A 348 18.72 -2.48 6.51
N THR A 349 19.96 -2.28 6.08
CA THR A 349 20.81 -1.21 6.59
C THR A 349 20.33 0.09 5.97
N ALA A 350 19.75 0.94 6.83
CA ALA A 350 19.33 2.29 6.54
C ALA A 350 20.42 3.09 5.79
N PRO A 351 20.03 4.06 4.93
CA PRO A 351 20.97 4.81 4.11
C PRO A 351 21.93 5.65 4.96
N GLU A 352 23.18 5.73 4.50
CA GLU A 352 24.29 6.49 5.09
C GLU A 352 23.89 7.92 5.48
N ALA A 353 24.03 8.24 6.77
CA ALA A 353 24.16 9.61 7.26
C ALA A 353 25.33 9.64 8.26
N THR A 354 26.37 10.37 7.86
CA THR A 354 27.49 10.95 8.63
C THR A 354 27.42 10.89 10.16
N GLU A 355 28.43 10.20 10.72
CA GLU A 355 29.23 10.40 11.96
C GLU A 355 28.63 10.99 13.27
N GLU A 356 28.90 10.23 14.34
CA GLU A 356 29.08 10.54 15.79
C GLU A 356 27.87 10.47 16.77
N PRO A 357 28.08 10.07 18.05
CA PRO A 357 28.36 8.71 18.51
C PRO A 357 27.34 8.20 19.55
N GLU A 358 27.35 6.89 19.76
CA GLU A 358 26.46 6.15 20.67
C GLU A 358 26.62 6.50 22.15
N LEU A 359 25.49 6.45 22.89
CA LEU A 359 25.45 6.12 24.31
C LEU A 359 24.53 4.91 24.50
N THR A 360 25.14 3.92 25.13
CA THR A 360 24.68 2.58 25.52
C THR A 360 23.45 2.59 26.43
N ASP A 361 22.54 1.64 26.26
CA ASP A 361 22.11 0.76 27.37
C ASP A 361 21.43 -0.52 26.87
N GLU A 362 21.90 -1.65 27.39
CA GLU A 362 21.37 -3.00 27.18
C GLU A 362 20.06 -3.21 27.95
N ALA A 363 19.06 -3.84 27.32
CA ALA A 363 18.18 -4.80 28.01
C ALA A 363 17.44 -5.71 27.01
N THR A 364 17.71 -6.99 27.16
CA THR A 364 17.07 -8.17 26.55
C THR A 364 15.61 -8.32 26.99
N VAL A 365 14.66 -8.54 26.07
CA VAL A 365 13.48 -9.41 26.30
C VAL A 365 12.95 -9.97 24.96
N GLU A 366 12.84 -11.30 24.89
CA GLU A 366 12.14 -12.08 23.85
C GLU A 366 10.59 -12.03 24.02
N PRO A 367 9.78 -12.52 23.06
CA PRO A 367 8.48 -11.96 22.73
C PRO A 367 7.34 -12.47 23.60
N VAL A 368 6.35 -11.60 23.83
CA VAL A 368 5.01 -11.98 24.31
C VAL A 368 3.97 -11.52 23.30
N ASP A 369 3.25 -12.52 22.81
CA ASP A 369 1.97 -12.43 22.11
C ASP A 369 0.94 -11.77 23.02
N ASP A 370 0.31 -10.68 22.57
CA ASP A 370 -1.02 -10.31 23.04
C ASP A 370 -1.78 -9.44 22.03
N ASN A 371 -3.05 -9.80 21.92
CA ASN A 371 -4.05 -9.37 20.97
C ASN A 371 -4.84 -8.19 21.54
N GLU A 372 -4.59 -6.97 21.06
CA GLU A 372 -5.48 -5.81 21.26
C GLU A 372 -5.59 -4.98 19.98
N GLU A 373 -6.80 -4.48 19.72
CA GLU A 373 -7.23 -3.75 18.52
C GLU A 373 -6.25 -2.63 18.14
N LYS A 374 -5.42 -2.86 17.11
CA LYS A 374 -4.51 -1.85 16.57
C LYS A 374 -5.29 -0.73 15.88
N SER A 375 -5.02 0.49 16.33
CA SER A 375 -5.43 1.76 15.72
C SER A 375 -5.06 1.79 14.22
N LYS A 376 -5.99 2.27 13.40
CA LYS A 376 -5.89 2.30 11.93
C LYS A 376 -4.90 3.35 11.39
N VAL A 377 -4.26 4.11 12.27
CA VAL A 377 -3.36 5.24 11.97
C VAL A 377 -1.96 4.89 12.44
N THR A 378 -0.95 5.29 11.66
CA THR A 378 0.47 5.02 11.90
C THR A 378 1.24 6.31 12.19
N TRP A 379 2.39 6.24 12.83
CA TRP A 379 3.25 7.39 13.10
C TRP A 379 4.70 6.93 13.28
N ARG A 380 5.61 7.90 13.30
CA ARG A 380 7.01 7.69 13.62
C ARG A 380 7.22 7.76 15.14
N GLU A 381 7.65 6.66 15.75
CA GLU A 381 7.81 6.56 17.21
C GLU A 381 8.83 7.57 17.76
N ASP A 382 9.89 7.86 17.01
CA ASP A 382 10.90 8.87 17.38
C ASP A 382 10.32 10.29 17.40
N VAL A 383 9.39 10.59 16.50
CA VAL A 383 8.69 11.89 16.45
C VAL A 383 7.65 11.98 17.57
N LEU A 384 6.92 10.89 17.84
CA LEU A 384 5.97 10.81 18.95
C LEU A 384 6.68 11.09 20.29
N LEU A 385 7.76 10.38 20.59
CA LEU A 385 8.51 10.53 21.84
C LEU A 385 9.09 11.95 21.98
N ARG A 386 9.65 12.53 20.91
CA ARG A 386 10.14 13.92 20.93
C ARG A 386 9.03 14.94 21.17
N VAL A 387 7.83 14.73 20.62
CA VAL A 387 6.69 15.63 20.83
C VAL A 387 6.15 15.49 22.25
N MET A 388 6.04 14.26 22.77
CA MET A 388 5.64 14.03 24.17
C MET A 388 6.62 14.67 25.14
N GLU A 389 7.94 14.51 24.91
CA GLU A 389 8.98 15.16 25.71
C GLU A 389 8.92 16.69 25.61
N ALA A 390 8.76 17.24 24.41
CA ALA A 390 8.66 18.69 24.19
C ALA A 390 7.41 19.33 24.81
N HIS A 391 6.36 18.54 25.05
CA HIS A 391 5.11 18.97 25.66
C HIS A 391 4.91 18.44 27.08
N GLU A 392 5.96 17.90 27.71
CA GLU A 392 5.94 17.39 29.10
C GLU A 392 4.86 16.32 29.36
N ILE A 393 4.49 15.54 28.33
CA ILE A 393 3.57 14.40 28.47
C ILE A 393 4.37 13.19 28.96
N ASN A 394 3.93 12.58 30.06
CA ASN A 394 4.59 11.41 30.63
C ASN A 394 4.48 10.20 29.69
N VAL A 395 5.54 9.40 29.61
CA VAL A 395 5.61 8.17 28.80
C VAL A 395 4.55 7.14 29.24
N GLU A 396 4.14 7.16 30.51
CA GLU A 396 3.05 6.31 31.02
C GLU A 396 1.69 6.63 30.39
N ASP A 397 1.46 7.87 29.94
CA ASP A 397 0.23 8.30 29.27
C ASP A 397 0.29 8.12 27.75
N ARG A 398 1.35 7.49 27.22
CA ARG A 398 1.59 7.30 25.78
C ARG A 398 0.40 6.72 25.04
N ASP A 399 -0.15 5.61 25.51
CA ASP A 399 -1.23 4.92 24.81
C ASP A 399 -2.54 5.73 24.85
N ALA A 400 -2.74 6.53 25.89
CA ALA A 400 -3.88 7.43 26.02
C ALA A 400 -3.71 8.66 25.09
N PHE A 401 -2.50 9.20 25.00
CA PHE A 401 -2.13 10.27 24.07
C PHE A 401 -2.28 9.84 22.61
N VAL A 402 -1.81 8.64 22.27
CA VAL A 402 -1.95 8.06 20.92
C VAL A 402 -3.42 7.95 20.51
N LYS A 403 -4.30 7.47 21.40
CA LYS A 403 -5.75 7.41 21.14
C LYS A 403 -6.37 8.79 20.90
N HIS A 404 -5.86 9.82 21.56
CA HIS A 404 -6.28 11.20 21.33
C HIS A 404 -5.76 11.75 20.00
N ALA A 405 -4.49 11.47 19.68
CA ALA A 405 -3.81 11.96 18.48
C ALA A 405 -4.39 11.40 17.17
N VAL A 406 -5.02 10.21 17.19
CA VAL A 406 -5.74 9.64 16.03
C VAL A 406 -6.81 10.58 15.46
N ASN A 407 -7.40 11.46 16.29
CA ASN A 407 -8.41 12.43 15.84
C ASN A 407 -7.81 13.70 15.18
N PHE A 408 -6.48 13.78 15.08
CA PHE A 408 -5.75 14.93 14.53
C PHE A 408 -5.06 14.60 13.19
N ASP A 409 -5.45 13.51 12.52
CA ASP A 409 -5.08 13.23 11.13
C ASP A 409 -5.91 14.17 10.22
N LEU A 410 -5.40 15.38 9.98
CA LEU A 410 -6.15 16.45 9.32
C LEU A 410 -6.29 16.22 7.81
N ASP A 411 -5.45 15.37 7.23
CA ASP A 411 -5.45 15.03 5.82
C ASP A 411 -5.94 13.59 5.53
N ASP A 412 -6.50 12.90 6.54
CA ASP A 412 -7.08 11.55 6.49
C ASP A 412 -6.17 10.51 5.80
N ASN A 413 -4.84 10.72 5.88
CA ASN A 413 -3.88 9.91 5.14
C ASN A 413 -3.48 8.63 5.90
N GLY A 414 -3.94 8.45 7.14
CA GLY A 414 -3.62 7.32 8.01
C GLY A 414 -2.23 7.40 8.65
N TYR A 415 -1.57 8.56 8.64
CA TYR A 415 -0.23 8.80 9.17
C TYR A 415 -0.10 10.19 9.82
N LEU A 416 0.18 10.22 11.13
CA LEU A 416 0.35 11.46 11.87
C LEU A 416 1.75 12.05 11.69
N LYS A 417 1.82 13.24 11.10
CA LYS A 417 3.06 14.02 10.94
C LYS A 417 3.38 14.79 12.23
N LYS A 418 4.61 15.33 12.30
CA LYS A 418 5.08 16.10 13.46
C LYS A 418 4.14 17.27 13.82
N ALA A 419 3.59 17.97 12.82
CA ALA A 419 2.69 19.09 13.04
C ALA A 419 1.40 18.66 13.75
N GLU A 420 0.78 17.58 13.28
CA GLU A 420 -0.46 17.01 13.83
C GLU A 420 -0.26 16.45 15.24
N LEU A 421 0.87 15.76 15.48
CA LEU A 421 1.24 15.32 16.82
C LEU A 421 1.46 16.50 17.78
N THR A 422 2.03 17.61 17.29
CA THR A 422 2.26 18.83 18.09
C THR A 422 0.94 19.51 18.44
N GLU A 423 -0.04 19.52 17.52
CA GLU A 423 -1.38 20.05 17.78
C GLU A 423 -2.15 19.15 18.74
N ALA A 424 -2.10 17.84 18.56
CA ALA A 424 -2.65 16.87 19.50
C ALA A 424 -2.06 17.03 20.90
N ALA A 425 -0.74 17.27 21.02
CA ALA A 425 -0.08 17.47 22.32
C ALA A 425 -0.52 18.76 23.03
N LYS A 426 -0.75 19.84 22.29
CA LYS A 426 -1.32 21.07 22.84
C LYS A 426 -2.74 20.85 23.34
N ALA A 427 -3.59 20.23 22.52
CA ALA A 427 -4.97 19.91 22.90
C ALA A 427 -5.04 18.97 24.10
N TRP A 428 -4.13 18.00 24.19
CA TRP A 428 -4.00 17.08 25.32
C TRP A 428 -3.69 17.81 26.62
N ASN A 429 -2.71 18.73 26.60
CA ASN A 429 -2.34 19.52 27.77
C ASN A 429 -3.41 20.53 28.17
N ASP A 430 -4.12 21.12 27.21
CA ASP A 430 -5.24 22.02 27.49
C ASP A 430 -6.41 21.26 28.14
N ALA A 431 -6.65 20.01 27.74
CA ALA A 431 -7.67 19.14 28.35
C ALA A 431 -7.28 18.63 29.76
N HIS A 432 -5.98 18.53 30.06
CA HIS A 432 -5.45 18.03 31.34
C HIS A 432 -4.96 19.13 32.28
N LYS A 433 -5.15 20.41 31.91
CA LYS A 433 -4.81 21.54 32.77
C LYS A 433 -5.79 21.62 33.95
N PRO A 434 -5.33 21.70 35.21
CA PRO A 434 -6.23 21.95 36.34
C PRO A 434 -6.84 23.36 36.17
N ALA A 435 -8.17 23.42 36.26
CA ALA A 435 -8.92 24.65 36.07
C ALA A 435 -8.59 25.69 37.15
N GLU A 436 -7.77 26.69 36.83
CA GLU A 436 -7.77 27.98 37.51
C GLU A 436 -7.74 29.16 36.51
N ALA A 437 -8.85 29.89 36.55
CA ALA A 437 -9.04 31.34 36.40
C ALA A 437 -8.41 32.12 35.23
N ASN A 438 -9.33 32.72 34.45
CA ASN A 438 -9.21 33.96 33.69
C ASN A 438 -8.06 34.90 34.07
N THR A 439 -7.30 35.33 33.07
CA THR A 439 -6.84 36.71 32.93
C THR A 439 -6.76 37.07 31.45
N ASP A 440 -7.65 37.96 31.03
CA ASP A 440 -7.44 38.86 29.90
C ASP A 440 -6.19 39.72 30.16
N GLU A 441 -5.31 39.86 29.17
CA GLU A 441 -4.81 41.18 28.75
C GLU A 441 -4.17 41.12 27.35
N ASP A 442 -4.61 42.09 26.57
CA ASP A 442 -4.40 42.45 25.18
C ASP A 442 -2.98 42.95 24.87
N SER A 443 -2.43 42.65 23.67
CA SER A 443 -1.93 43.66 22.71
C SER A 443 -1.31 43.04 21.43
N THR A 444 -2.06 43.17 20.31
CA THR A 444 -1.68 43.68 18.95
C THR A 444 -0.34 43.30 18.29
N SER A 445 -0.18 43.02 16.99
CA SER A 445 -0.95 43.21 15.73
C SER A 445 -0.30 42.34 14.64
N SER A 446 -1.02 41.63 13.76
CA SER A 446 -1.49 42.05 12.42
C SER A 446 -2.28 40.86 11.84
N GLY A 447 -3.46 40.93 11.24
CA GLY A 447 -4.16 42.01 10.55
C GLY A 447 -4.66 41.41 9.23
N ASP A 448 -5.78 40.67 9.27
CA ASP A 448 -6.70 40.52 8.14
C ASP A 448 -8.11 40.32 8.71
N THR A 449 -9.00 41.21 8.26
CA THR A 449 -10.36 41.45 8.73
C THR A 449 -11.33 40.42 8.18
N GLU A 450 -11.99 39.65 9.06
CA GLU A 450 -13.32 39.09 8.78
C GLU A 450 -14.35 39.90 9.58
N GLU A 451 -15.17 40.68 8.85
CA GLU A 451 -16.37 41.29 9.40
C GLU A 451 -17.40 40.18 9.67
N THR A 452 -17.68 39.92 10.94
CA THR A 452 -18.84 39.12 11.33
C THR A 452 -20.12 39.88 10.99
N ILE A 453 -20.81 39.48 9.93
CA ILE A 453 -22.14 39.98 9.58
C ILE A 453 -23.17 39.31 10.51
N GLU A 454 -23.77 40.09 11.42
CA GLU A 454 -24.93 39.64 12.22
C GLU A 454 -26.18 39.61 11.31
N GLY A 455 -26.50 38.40 10.80
CA GLY A 455 -27.62 38.15 9.89
C GLY A 455 -27.16 37.86 8.47
N GLY A 456 -27.63 36.76 7.88
CA GLY A 456 -27.25 36.33 6.53
C GLY A 456 -27.63 34.89 6.23
N LYS A 457 -27.70 34.55 4.94
CA LYS A 457 -28.03 33.21 4.44
C LYS A 457 -26.78 32.36 4.25
N ASP A 458 -26.89 31.09 4.66
CA ASP A 458 -25.81 30.11 4.48
C ASP A 458 -25.74 29.68 3.01
N CYS A 459 -24.53 29.68 2.43
CA CYS A 459 -24.33 29.16 1.08
C CYS A 459 -24.42 27.61 1.09
N PRO A 460 -25.22 26.98 0.22
CA PRO A 460 -25.35 25.53 0.19
C PRO A 460 -24.12 24.80 -0.40
N VAL A 461 -23.18 25.54 -0.99
CA VAL A 461 -22.00 24.98 -1.69
C VAL A 461 -20.70 25.19 -0.92
N CYS A 462 -20.62 26.19 -0.03
CA CYS A 462 -19.40 26.50 0.71
C CYS A 462 -19.74 27.00 2.12
N PRO A 463 -18.80 26.93 3.08
CA PRO A 463 -19.06 27.33 4.48
C PRO A 463 -19.16 28.86 4.69
N THR A 464 -19.32 29.65 3.62
CA THR A 464 -19.40 31.11 3.70
C THR A 464 -20.84 31.55 3.96
N LYS A 465 -21.03 32.47 4.91
CA LYS A 465 -22.28 33.21 5.10
C LYS A 465 -22.32 34.43 4.18
N CYS A 466 -23.39 34.56 3.41
CA CYS A 466 -23.62 35.71 2.54
C CYS A 466 -24.65 36.64 3.17
N ALA A 467 -24.57 37.94 2.88
CA ALA A 467 -25.61 38.88 3.32
C ALA A 467 -26.95 38.52 2.68
N ASP A 468 -28.06 38.85 3.34
CA ASP A 468 -29.40 38.50 2.83
C ASP A 468 -29.66 39.13 1.44
N ASP A 469 -29.05 40.29 1.18
CA ASP A 469 -29.20 41.09 -0.04
C ASP A 469 -28.33 40.61 -1.23
N ASP A 470 -27.45 39.62 -1.04
CA ASP A 470 -26.52 39.15 -2.09
C ASP A 470 -27.18 38.13 -3.03
N ASP A 471 -27.26 38.43 -4.33
CA ASP A 471 -27.79 37.49 -5.34
C ASP A 471 -26.81 36.34 -5.65
N THR A 472 -25.52 36.48 -5.31
CA THR A 472 -24.49 35.46 -5.53
C THR A 472 -23.49 35.36 -4.38
N CYS A 473 -22.98 34.16 -4.11
CA CYS A 473 -21.95 33.93 -3.12
C CYS A 473 -20.60 34.45 -3.61
N LEU A 474 -19.97 35.35 -2.82
CA LEU A 474 -18.69 35.97 -3.17
C LEU A 474 -17.51 34.98 -3.18
N THR A 475 -17.59 33.87 -2.43
CA THR A 475 -16.49 32.89 -2.32
C THR A 475 -16.53 31.85 -3.43
N CYS A 476 -17.71 31.31 -3.76
CA CYS A 476 -17.84 30.19 -4.71
C CYS A 476 -18.65 30.53 -5.98
N GLY A 477 -19.23 31.73 -6.08
CA GLY A 477 -19.99 32.18 -7.25
C GLY A 477 -21.39 31.57 -7.38
N PHE A 478 -21.89 30.88 -6.35
CA PHE A 478 -23.22 30.27 -6.36
C PHE A 478 -24.34 31.32 -6.43
N SER A 479 -25.33 31.14 -7.31
CA SER A 479 -26.47 32.06 -7.48
C SER A 479 -27.64 31.69 -6.57
N PHE A 480 -28.12 32.65 -5.78
CA PHE A 480 -29.27 32.49 -4.88
C PHE A 480 -30.62 32.81 -5.55
N VAL A 481 -30.62 33.19 -6.83
CA VAL A 481 -31.80 33.67 -7.58
C VAL A 481 -32.86 32.57 -7.81
N ASP A 482 -32.52 31.29 -7.57
CA ASP A 482 -33.40 30.13 -7.80
C ASP A 482 -33.87 29.42 -6.51
N LEU A 483 -33.66 30.01 -5.33
CA LEU A 483 -34.04 29.44 -4.01
C LEU A 483 -35.34 30.03 -3.43
#